data_AF-A0A3B5LR23-F1
#
_entry.id   AF-A0A3B5LR23-F1
#
_cell.length_a   1.000
_cell.length_b   1.000
_cell.length_c   1.000
_cell.angle_alpha   90.00
_cell.angle_beta   90.00
_cell.angle_gamma   90.00
#
_symmetry.space_group_name_H-M   'P 1'
#
loop_
_entity.id
_entity.type
_entity.pdbx_description
1 polymer ?
#
loop_
_entity_poly.entity_id
_entity_poly.type
_entity_poly.pdbx_seq_one_letter_code
_entity_poly.pdbx_strand_id
1 'polypeptide(L)' 'VRLVLVVLVLVLLVLVLLVPKNLLVVTAATEETDGFRRFVKTAAQFNYSLKVRPEPELWVWAG' A
#
# COMPACT_ATOMS: atom_id res chain seq x y z
N VAL A 1 -5.51 24.22 -29.91
CA VAL A 1 -6.11 22.89 -29.61
C VAL A 1 -5.08 21.77 -29.54
N ARG A 2 -4.26 21.53 -30.58
CA ARG A 2 -3.24 20.45 -30.56
C ARG A 2 -2.20 20.59 -29.43
N LEU A 3 -1.65 21.78 -29.22
CA LEU A 3 -0.68 22.03 -28.14
C LEU A 3 -1.29 21.83 -26.74
N VAL A 4 -2.50 22.35 -26.52
CA VAL A 4 -3.23 22.22 -25.25
C VAL A 4 -3.51 20.75 -24.94
N LEU A 5 -3.91 19.96 -25.95
CA LEU A 5 -4.13 18.53 -25.80
C LEU A 5 -2.84 17.79 -25.43
N VAL A 6 -1.72 18.13 -26.07
CA VAL A 6 -0.40 17.54 -25.76
C VAL A 6 0.02 17.88 -24.33
N VAL A 7 -0.13 19.14 -23.91
CA VAL A 7 0.19 19.57 -22.53
C VAL A 7 -0.71 18.84 -21.53
N LEU A 8 -2.01 18.72 -21.82
CA LEU A 8 -2.95 18.01 -20.94
C LEU A 8 -2.58 16.52 -20.81
N VAL A 9 -2.22 15.86 -21.91
CA VAL A 9 -1.79 14.45 -21.90
C VAL A 9 -0.49 14.27 -21.13
N LEU A 10 0.48 15.17 -21.30
CA LEU A 10 1.74 15.15 -20.57
C LEU A 10 1.53 15.37 -19.07
N VAL A 11 0.67 16.32 -18.69
CA VAL A 11 0.31 16.57 -17.28
C VAL A 11 -0.39 15.35 -16.68
N LEU A 12 -1.34 14.75 -17.41
CA LEU A 12 -2.04 13.55 -16.95
C LEU A 12 -1.07 12.37 -16.79
N LEU A 13 -0.14 12.19 -17.73
CA LEU A 13 0.87 11.14 -17.65
C LEU A 13 1.79 11.33 -16.45
N VAL A 14 2.28 12.55 -16.22
CA VAL A 14 3.12 12.88 -15.05
C VAL A 14 2.34 12.65 -13.76
N LEU A 15 1.07 13.06 -13.68
CA LEU A 15 0.21 12.81 -12.52
C LEU A 15 0.05 11.31 -12.24
N VAL A 16 -0.23 10.51 -13.26
CA VAL A 16 -0.37 9.04 -13.14
C VAL A 16 0.95 8.39 -12.68
N LEU A 17 2.10 8.89 -13.14
CA LEU A 17 3.41 8.38 -12.73
C LEU A 17 3.80 8.80 -11.30
N LEU A 18 3.31 9.93 -10.82
CA LEU A 18 3.53 10.45 -9.47
C LEU A 18 2.61 9.82 -8.40
N VAL A 19 1.53 9.15 -8.81
CA VAL A 19 0.70 8.40 -7.85
C VAL A 19 1.58 7.36 -7.16
N PRO A 20 1.68 7.36 -5.82
CA PRO A 20 2.50 6.41 -5.10
C PRO A 20 2.00 5.00 -5.40
N LYS A 21 2.81 4.25 -6.18
CA LYS A 21 2.52 2.86 -6.57
C LYS A 21 2.55 1.89 -5.39
N ASN A 22 3.09 2.33 -4.26
CA ASN A 22 3.37 1.49 -3.10
C ASN A 22 2.49 1.95 -1.92
N LEU A 23 1.22 1.55 -1.90
CA LEU A 23 0.42 1.66 -0.69
C LEU A 23 0.90 0.61 0.31
N LEU A 24 1.47 1.06 1.43
CA LEU A 24 1.90 0.19 2.52
C LEU A 24 0.75 0.07 3.54
N VAL A 25 0.20 -1.14 3.67
CA VAL A 25 -0.79 -1.45 4.71
C VAL A 25 -0.10 -2.17 5.86
N VAL A 26 -0.11 -1.56 7.05
CA VAL A 26 0.47 -2.12 8.27
C VAL A 26 -0.66 -2.53 9.21
N THR A 27 -0.65 -3.77 9.69
CA THR A 27 -1.60 -4.28 10.68
C THR A 27 -0.86 -5.04 11.77
N ALA A 28 -1.40 -5.03 13.00
CA ALA A 28 -0.85 -5.76 14.12
C ALA A 28 -1.66 -7.05 14.36
N ALA A 29 -0.98 -8.19 14.41
CA ALA A 29 -1.56 -9.46 14.79
C ALA A 29 -0.52 -10.24 15.62
N THR A 30 -0.90 -10.65 16.82
CA THR A 30 -0.05 -11.43 17.72
C THR A 30 -0.09 -12.92 17.39
N GLU A 31 -1.16 -13.38 16.73
CA GLU A 31 -1.39 -14.77 16.35
C GLU A 31 -2.11 -14.85 14.99
N GLU A 32 -1.94 -15.98 14.28
CA GLU A 32 -2.65 -16.24 13.02
C GLU A 32 -4.07 -16.75 13.29
N THR A 33 -5.03 -15.83 13.29
CA THR A 33 -6.45 -16.15 13.48
C THR A 33 -7.22 -16.25 12.16
N ASP A 34 -8.41 -16.86 12.18
CA ASP A 34 -9.32 -16.86 11.03
C ASP A 34 -9.64 -15.45 10.52
N GLY A 35 -9.75 -14.48 11.42
CA GLY A 35 -9.95 -13.07 11.07
C GLY A 35 -8.76 -12.50 10.29
N PHE A 36 -7.54 -12.81 10.74
CA PHE A 36 -6.32 -12.41 10.05
C PHE A 36 -6.18 -13.08 8.67
N ARG A 37 -6.49 -14.38 8.56
CA ARG A 37 -6.49 -15.10 7.26
C ARG A 37 -7.48 -14.48 6.27
N ARG A 38 -8.67 -14.08 6.72
CA ARG A 38 -9.66 -13.39 5.88
C ARG A 38 -9.15 -12.01 5.43
N PHE A 39 -8.54 -11.24 6.35
CA PHE A 39 -7.94 -9.95 6.04
C PHE A 39 -6.83 -10.06 4.97
N VAL A 40 -5.89 -11.01 5.11
CA VAL A 40 -4.81 -11.25 4.15
C VAL A 40 -5.38 -11.63 2.78
N LYS A 41 -6.37 -12.53 2.75
CA LYS A 41 -7.03 -12.96 1.51
C LYS A 41 -7.69 -11.79 0.79
N THR A 42 -8.42 -10.93 1.51
CA THR A 42 -9.03 -9.74 0.92
C THR A 42 -7.99 -8.75 0.44
N ALA A 43 -6.95 -8.47 1.22
CA ALA A 43 -5.87 -7.55 0.83
C ALA A 43 -5.15 -8.01 -0.46
N ALA A 44 -4.92 -9.31 -0.60
CA ALA A 44 -4.32 -9.89 -1.80
C ALA A 44 -5.20 -9.72 -3.06
N GLN A 45 -6.54 -9.70 -2.93
CA GLN A 45 -7.45 -9.45 -4.07
C GLN A 45 -7.32 -8.02 -4.64
N PHE A 46 -6.81 -7.08 -3.85
CA PHE A 46 -6.61 -5.69 -4.27
C PHE A 46 -5.14 -5.37 -4.59
N ASN A 47 -4.29 -6.39 -4.77
CA ASN A 47 -2.85 -6.25 -5.00
C ASN A 47 -2.10 -5.45 -3.91
N TYR A 48 -2.61 -5.47 -2.67
CA TYR A 48 -1.87 -4.89 -1.55
C TYR A 48 -0.76 -5.83 -1.09
N SER A 49 0.44 -5.28 -0.97
CA SER A 49 1.55 -5.96 -0.30
C SER A 49 1.44 -5.73 1.20
N LEU A 50 1.18 -6.79 1.95
CA LEU A 50 1.14 -6.74 3.41
C LEU A 50 2.52 -7.04 3.97
N LYS A 51 2.97 -6.21 4.92
CA LYS A 51 4.15 -6.52 5.74
C LYS A 51 3.67 -6.98 7.12
N VAL A 52 3.78 -8.28 7.36
CA VAL A 52 3.36 -8.92 8.63
C VAL A 52 4.62 -9.21 9.43
N ARG A 53 4.70 -8.76 10.68
CA ARG A 53 5.80 -9.10 11.59
C ARG A 53 5.23 -9.96 12.73
N PRO A 54 5.55 -11.26 12.80
CA PRO A 54 5.16 -12.11 13.92
C PRO A 54 6.31 -12.12 14.95
N GLU A 55 6.22 -11.31 16.02
CA GLU A 55 6.88 -11.51 17.34
C GLU A 55 6.57 -10.29 18.25
N PRO A 56 6.42 -10.43 19.58
CA PRO A 56 6.20 -9.30 20.48
C PRO A 56 7.55 -8.72 20.92
N GLU A 57 8.26 -8.05 20.01
CA GLU A 57 9.44 -7.29 20.41
C GLU A 57 8.98 -6.00 21.09
N LEU A 58 9.02 -6.08 22.44
CA LEU A 58 9.12 -5.00 23.41
C LEU A 58 9.47 -3.65 22.74
N TRP A 59 8.58 -2.67 22.88
CA TRP A 59 8.80 -1.30 22.39
C TRP A 59 10.04 -0.69 23.05
N VAL A 60 11.20 -0.77 22.39
CA VAL A 60 12.30 0.16 22.66
C VAL A 60 12.07 1.34 21.74
N TRP A 61 11.47 2.38 22.28
CA TRP A 61 11.50 3.71 21.69
C TRP A 61 12.97 4.12 21.58
N ALA A 62 13.56 4.02 20.38
CA ALA A 62 14.76 4.76 20.06
C ALA A 62 14.29 6.14 19.58
N GLY A 63 14.62 7.16 20.36
CA GLY A 63 14.37 8.56 20.04
C GLY A 63 15.08 9.02 18.77
#